data_AF-A0A820YY56-F1
#
_entry.id   AF-A0A820YY56-F1
#
_cell.length_a   1.000
_cell.length_b   1.000
_cell.length_c   1.000
_cell.angle_alpha   90.00
_cell.angle_beta   90.00
_cell.angle_gamma   90.00
#
_symmetry.space_group_name_H-M   'P 1'
#
loop_
_entity.id
_entity.type
_entity.pdbx_description
1 polymer ?
#
loop_
_entity_poly.entity_id
_entity_poly.type
_entity_poly.pdbx_seq_one_letter_code
_entity_poly.pdbx_strand_id
1 'polypeptide(L)' 'MPKNCEWSTDLRKLVLKHHMDGDSIGTIATKVLLGRSTIHYIFKKWHQTGLVINRQDRGRKRNTTSRVDRIIHRKIISNR' A
#
# COMPACT_ATOMS: atom_id res chain seq x y z
N MET A 1 3.67 8.32 -16.54
CA MET A 1 3.44 7.90 -15.14
C MET A 1 4.12 6.55 -14.91
N PRO A 2 4.76 6.30 -13.75
CA PRO A 2 5.29 4.98 -13.44
C PRO A 2 4.18 3.94 -13.55
N LYS A 3 4.49 2.80 -14.18
CA LYS A 3 3.50 1.78 -14.58
C LYS A 3 2.70 1.18 -13.41
N ASN A 4 3.16 1.39 -12.17
CA ASN A 4 2.66 0.75 -10.94
C ASN A 4 2.35 1.76 -9.81
N CYS A 5 2.05 3.02 -10.11
CA CYS A 5 1.61 3.97 -9.07
C CYS A 5 0.14 3.71 -8.67
N GLU A 6 -0.12 3.52 -7.38
CA GLU A 6 -1.49 3.46 -6.86
C GLU A 6 -2.14 4.84 -6.91
N TRP A 7 -3.47 4.85 -7.02
CA TRP A 7 -4.28 6.05 -6.83
C TRP A 7 -4.13 6.62 -5.42
N SER A 8 -4.39 7.92 -5.30
CA SER A 8 -4.33 8.62 -4.01
C SER A 8 -5.22 7.93 -2.98
N THR A 9 -4.85 8.05 -1.70
CA THR A 9 -5.63 7.49 -0.60
C THR A 9 -7.03 8.08 -0.56
N ASP A 10 -7.17 9.36 -0.90
CA ASP A 10 -8.45 10.06 -0.86
C ASP A 10 -9.40 9.57 -1.94
N LEU A 11 -8.89 9.30 -3.15
CA LEU A 11 -9.70 8.74 -4.23
C LEU A 11 -10.23 7.34 -3.90
N ARG A 12 -9.39 6.51 -3.26
CA ARG A 12 -9.81 5.17 -2.81
C ARG A 12 -10.83 5.24 -1.67
N LYS A 13 -10.66 6.18 -0.72
CA LYS A 13 -11.65 6.44 0.32
C LYS A 13 -12.99 6.89 -0.28
N LEU A 14 -12.95 7.73 -1.31
CA LEU A 14 -14.15 8.19 -2.01
C LEU A 14 -14.88 7.03 -2.70
N VAL A 15 -14.16 6.15 -3.39
CA VAL A 15 -14.73 4.93 -3.99
C VAL A 15 -15.41 4.04 -2.93
N LEU A 16 -14.76 3.84 -1.78
CA LEU A 16 -15.32 3.04 -0.69
C LEU A 16 -16.53 3.71 -0.03
N LYS A 17 -16.52 5.05 0.10
CA LYS A 17 -17.67 5.80 0.62
C LYS A 17 -18.91 5.56 -0.26
N HIS A 18 -18.78 5.75 -1.57
CA HIS A 18 -19.88 5.49 -2.50
C HIS A 18 -20.38 4.03 -2.44
N HIS A 19 -19.47 3.08 -2.23
CA HIS A 19 -19.85 1.68 -2.05
C HIS A 19 -20.65 1.44 -0.77
N MET A 20 -20.27 2.07 0.34
CA MET A 20 -21.02 2.02 1.60
C MET A 20 -22.38 2.72 1.50
N ASP A 21 -22.48 3.75 0.67
CA ASP A 21 -23.72 4.44 0.33
C ASP A 21 -24.66 3.59 -0.58
N GLY A 22 -24.19 2.42 -1.03
CA GLY A 22 -24.98 1.47 -1.84
C GLY A 22 -24.88 1.69 -3.35
N ASP A 23 -23.97 2.54 -3.84
CA ASP A 23 -23.81 2.77 -5.27
C ASP A 23 -23.28 1.53 -6.00
N SER A 24 -23.80 1.29 -7.21
CA SER A 24 -23.29 0.24 -8.10
C SER A 24 -21.90 0.60 -8.63
N ILE A 25 -21.08 -0.42 -8.96
CA ILE A 25 -19.74 -0.21 -9.56
C ILE A 25 -19.79 0.69 -10.80
N GLY A 26 -20.83 0.55 -11.62
CA GLY A 26 -21.02 1.38 -12.81
C GLY A 26 -21.25 2.85 -12.46
N THR A 27 -22.08 3.12 -11.45
CA THR A 27 -22.37 4.45 -10.93
C THR A 27 -21.13 5.07 -10.28
N ILE A 28 -20.33 4.29 -9.56
CA ILE A 28 -19.07 4.76 -8.97
C ILE A 28 -18.06 5.14 -10.05
N ALA A 29 -17.98 4.34 -11.12
CA ALA A 29 -17.08 4.61 -12.25
C ALA A 29 -17.40 5.96 -12.91
N THR A 30 -18.68 6.28 -13.09
CA THR A 30 -19.09 7.57 -13.65
C THR A 30 -18.87 8.73 -12.69
N LYS A 31 -19.17 8.55 -11.38
CA LYS A 31 -18.97 9.61 -10.35
C LYS A 31 -17.50 9.96 -10.13
N VAL A 32 -16.62 8.96 -10.09
CA VAL A 32 -15.20 9.13 -9.72
C VAL A 32 -14.29 9.19 -10.96
N LEU A 33 -14.86 9.05 -12.16
CA LEU A 33 -14.13 9.05 -13.45
C LEU A 33 -13.00 8.01 -13.50
N LEU A 34 -13.24 6.84 -12.90
CA LEU A 34 -12.29 5.73 -12.88
C LEU A 34 -12.81 4.55 -13.70
N GLY A 35 -11.87 3.81 -14.31
CA GLY A 35 -12.20 2.56 -15.00
C GLY A 35 -12.76 1.51 -14.03
N ARG A 36 -13.71 0.70 -14.50
CA ARG A 36 -14.32 -0.39 -13.70
C ARG A 36 -13.28 -1.38 -13.17
N SER A 37 -12.23 -1.66 -13.94
CA SER A 37 -11.12 -2.53 -13.54
C SER A 37 -10.35 -1.98 -12.34
N THR A 38 -10.12 -0.66 -12.30
CA THR A 38 -9.49 0.02 -11.17
C THR A 38 -10.34 -0.08 -9.92
N ILE A 39 -11.66 0.15 -10.03
CA ILE A 39 -12.58 0.04 -8.90
C ILE A 39 -12.61 -1.40 -8.37
N HIS A 40 -12.67 -2.38 -9.27
CA HIS A 40 -12.63 -3.79 -8.90
C HIS A 40 -11.32 -4.15 -8.17
N TYR A 41 -10.18 -3.62 -8.62
CA TYR A 41 -8.90 -3.79 -7.95
C TYR A 41 -8.90 -3.17 -6.54
N ILE A 42 -9.48 -1.96 -6.37
CA ILE A 42 -9.61 -1.29 -5.09
C ILE A 42 -10.44 -2.15 -4.12
N PHE A 43 -11.58 -2.69 -4.55
CA PHE A 43 -12.41 -3.56 -3.73
C PHE A 43 -11.73 -4.88 -3.40
N LYS A 44 -11.09 -5.53 -4.38
CA LYS A 44 -10.32 -6.76 -4.15
C LYS A 44 -9.25 -6.56 -3.08
N LYS A 45 -8.49 -5.45 -3.17
CA LYS A 45 -7.48 -5.11 -2.18
C LYS A 45 -8.10 -4.85 -0.81
N TRP A 46 -9.17 -4.06 -0.74
CA TRP A 46 -9.85 -3.74 0.51
C TRP A 46 -10.43 -4.99 1.20
N HIS A 47 -11.03 -5.93 0.45
CA HIS A 47 -11.49 -7.20 1.02
C HIS A 47 -10.35 -8.09 1.52
N GLN A 48 -9.18 -8.06 0.87
CA GLN A 48 -8.03 -8.87 1.26
C GLN A 48 -7.28 -8.31 2.48
N THR A 49 -7.16 -6.99 2.59
CA THR A 49 -6.30 -6.35 3.61
C THR A 49 -7.10 -5.63 4.70
N GLY A 50 -8.36 -5.29 4.46
CA GLY A 50 -9.15 -4.37 5.29
C GLY A 50 -8.67 -2.91 5.25
N LEU A 51 -7.62 -2.62 4.47
CA LEU A 51 -6.94 -1.32 4.48
C LEU A 51 -7.13 -0.58 3.15
N VAL A 52 -7.47 0.69 3.26
CA VAL A 52 -7.55 1.61 2.10
C VAL A 52 -6.17 2.12 1.71
N ILE A 53 -5.26 2.22 2.68
CA ILE A 53 -3.89 2.71 2.48
C ILE A 53 -3.04 1.66 1.75
N ASN A 54 -1.96 2.15 1.12
CA ASN A 54 -1.00 1.22 0.56
C ASN A 54 -0.25 0.49 1.68
N ARG A 55 -0.05 -0.82 1.52
CA ARG A 55 0.82 -1.57 2.43
C ARG A 55 2.25 -1.24 2.03
N GLN A 56 3.02 -0.69 2.98
CA GLN A 56 4.44 -0.50 2.77
C GLN A 56 5.09 -1.86 2.53
N ASP A 57 5.88 -1.97 1.47
CA ASP A 57 6.67 -3.17 1.24
C ASP A 57 7.77 -3.28 2.30
N ARG A 58 8.31 -4.48 2.51
CA ARG A 58 9.38 -4.76 3.48
C ARG A 58 10.69 -4.04 3.12
N GLY A 59 10.76 -3.43 1.94
CA GLY A 59 11.94 -2.79 1.41
C GLY A 59 13.04 -3.80 1.09
N ARG A 60 14.22 -3.29 0.79
CA ARG A 60 15.39 -4.12 0.53
C ARG A 60 15.87 -4.74 1.84
N LYS A 61 16.08 -6.06 1.84
CA LYS A 61 16.71 -6.76 2.97
C LYS A 61 18.10 -6.18 3.24
N ARG A 62 18.45 -6.01 4.52
CA ARG A 62 19.79 -5.57 4.92
C ARG A 62 20.82 -6.64 4.57
N ASN A 63 22.02 -6.22 4.20
CA ASN A 63 23.14 -7.13 3.94
C ASN A 63 23.65 -7.80 5.23
N THR A 64 23.51 -7.12 6.37
CA THR A 64 23.96 -7.61 7.66
C THR A 64 22.80 -8.11 8.51
N THR A 65 23.10 -9.08 9.37
CA THR A 65 22.17 -9.56 10.40
C THR A 65 22.41 -8.83 11.71
N SER A 66 21.43 -8.85 12.62
CA SER A 66 21.56 -8.26 13.97
C SER A 66 22.71 -8.86 14.79
N ARG A 67 23.19 -10.06 14.44
CA ARG A 67 24.38 -10.66 15.07
C ARG A 67 25.65 -10.02 14.52
N VAL A 68 25.75 -9.86 13.20
CA VAL A 68 26.91 -9.23 12.54
C VAL A 68 27.04 -7.78 13.00
N ASP A 69 25.94 -7.03 13.04
CA ASP A 69 25.93 -5.63 13.54
C ASP A 69 26.45 -5.55 14.98
N ARG A 70 26.05 -6.48 15.86
CA ARG A 70 26.55 -6.55 17.24
C ARG A 70 28.04 -6.85 17.32
N ILE A 71 28.55 -7.72 16.45
CA ILE A 71 29.99 -8.05 16.40
C ILE A 71 30.78 -6.82 15.93
N ILE A 72 30.33 -6.15 14.88
CA ILE A 72 30.94 -4.92 14.36
C ILE A 72 30.99 -3.86 15.46
N HIS A 73 29.87 -3.62 16.14
CA HIS A 73 29.78 -2.64 17.22
C HIS A 73 30.74 -2.94 18.38
N ARG A 74 30.82 -4.20 18.83
CA ARG A 74 31.77 -4.61 19.88
C ARG A 74 33.23 -4.42 19.45
N LYS A 75 33.55 -4.73 18.19
CA LYS A 75 34.91 -4.56 17.65
C LYS A 75 35.31 -3.09 17.62
N ILE A 76 34.39 -2.19 17.26
CA ILE A 76 34.61 -0.74 17.29
C ILE A 76 34.86 -0.26 18.72
N ILE A 77 34.05 -0.68 19.70
CA ILE A 77 34.24 -0.30 21.11
C ILE A 77 35.58 -0.82 21.65
N SER A 78 35.95 -2.05 21.34
CA SER A 78 37.19 -2.66 21.84
C SER A 78 38.46 -2.11 21.21
N ASN A 79 38.37 -1.47 20.03
CA ASN A 79 39.49 -0.82 19.35
C ASN A 79 39.60 0.68 19.72
N ARG A 80 38.78 1.15 20.66
CA ARG A 80 38.84 2.49 21.24
C ARG A 80 39.55 2.43 22.58
#